data_AF-A0A0U3GNH9-F1
#
_entry.id   AF-A0A0U3GNH9-F1
#
_cell.length_a   1.000
_cell.length_b   1.000
_cell.length_c   1.000
_cell.angle_alpha   90.00
_cell.angle_beta   90.00
_cell.angle_gamma   90.00
#
_symmetry.space_group_name_H-M   'P 1'
#
loop_
_entity.id
_entity.type
_entity.pdbx_description
1 polymer ?
#
loop_
_entity_poly.entity_id
_entity_poly.type
_entity_poly.pdbx_seq_one_letter_code
_entity_poly.pdbx_strand_id
1 'polypeptide(L)'
;MKSPYFMSYGLIAIGLLHNLVGLLMGWEVLIAMHQDGWFASTIKQDTMLFDREAIVWFLICGCLFVLLGCVLKHLQKHDVPLPRLLCPALFTLGLIIVIIMPLSGGYLLILLALVPSITRLRYRNSSHL
;
A
#
# COMPACT_ATOMS: atom_id res chain seq x y z
N MET A 1 -4.99 -23.63 10.17
CA MET A 1 -5.04 -22.47 11.09
C MET A 1 -4.61 -21.22 10.32
N LYS A 2 -5.50 -20.26 10.06
CA LYS A 2 -5.10 -19.04 9.31
C LYS A 2 -4.27 -18.15 10.23
N SER A 3 -3.08 -17.77 9.77
CA SER A 3 -2.09 -17.03 10.55
C SER A 3 -2.69 -15.72 11.09
N PRO A 4 -2.46 -15.37 12.38
CA PRO A 4 -2.91 -14.08 12.91
C PRO A 4 -2.34 -12.91 12.11
N TYR A 5 -1.25 -13.11 11.36
CA TYR A 5 -0.55 -12.07 10.61
C TYR A 5 -0.98 -11.91 9.15
N PHE A 6 -2.09 -12.52 8.72
CA PHE A 6 -2.54 -12.48 7.32
C PHE A 6 -2.62 -11.05 6.75
N MET A 7 -3.30 -10.14 7.46
CA MET A 7 -3.46 -8.74 7.02
C MET A 7 -2.10 -8.03 6.90
N SER A 8 -1.23 -8.24 7.88
CA SER A 8 0.07 -7.61 7.96
C SER A 8 1.01 -8.06 6.85
N TYR A 9 1.11 -9.37 6.62
CA TYR A 9 1.90 -9.91 5.52
C TYR A 9 1.29 -9.60 4.15
N GLY A 10 -0.04 -9.58 4.03
CA GLY A 10 -0.72 -9.18 2.80
C GLY A 10 -0.41 -7.74 2.40
N LEU A 11 -0.48 -6.79 3.33
CA LEU A 11 -0.13 -5.40 3.07
C LEU A 11 1.34 -5.22 2.71
N ILE A 12 2.25 -5.91 3.42
CA ILE A 12 3.68 -5.91 3.09
C ILE A 12 3.90 -6.43 1.66
N ALA A 13 3.29 -7.56 1.31
CA ALA A 13 3.42 -8.16 -0.01
C ALA A 13 2.86 -7.24 -1.12
N ILE A 14 1.71 -6.60 -0.89
CA ILE A 14 1.13 -5.63 -1.83
C ILE A 14 2.07 -4.43 -2.00
N GLY A 15 2.60 -3.86 -0.92
CA GLY A 15 3.53 -2.74 -0.99
C GLY A 15 4.83 -3.07 -1.72
N LEU A 16 5.40 -4.26 -1.46
CA LEU A 16 6.59 -4.75 -2.17
C LEU A 16 6.31 -4.96 -3.66
N LEU A 17 5.18 -5.59 -4.01
CA LEU A 17 4.78 -5.80 -5.40
C LEU A 17 4.53 -4.46 -6.12
N HIS A 18 3.85 -3.53 -5.45
CA HIS A 18 3.59 -2.20 -5.98
C HIS A 18 4.91 -1.49 -6.30
N ASN A 19 5.85 -1.44 -5.37
CA ASN A 19 7.16 -0.83 -5.62
C ASN A 19 7.95 -1.54 -6.71
N LEU A 20 7.92 -2.87 -6.76
CA LEU A 20 8.58 -3.63 -7.82
C LEU A 20 8.02 -3.26 -9.19
N VAL A 21 6.69 -3.23 -9.34
CA VAL A 21 6.04 -2.81 -10.60
C VAL A 21 6.41 -1.36 -10.94
N GLY A 22 6.42 -0.47 -9.96
CA GLY A 22 6.82 0.93 -10.15
C GLY A 22 8.25 1.06 -10.64
N LEU A 23 9.19 0.37 -10.01
CA LEU A 23 10.60 0.35 -10.42
C LEU A 23 10.78 -0.16 -11.85
N LEU A 24 10.07 -1.22 -12.22
CA LEU A 24 10.15 -1.80 -13.57
C LEU A 24 9.54 -0.88 -14.63
N MET A 25 8.36 -0.29 -14.35
CA MET A 25 7.65 0.56 -15.31
C MET A 25 8.24 1.98 -15.40
N GLY A 26 8.75 2.51 -14.30
CA GLY A 26 9.32 3.86 -14.21
C GLY A 26 10.83 3.90 -14.34
N TRP A 27 11.48 2.80 -14.74
CA TRP A 27 12.94 2.67 -14.73
C TRP A 27 13.66 3.79 -15.49
N GLU A 28 13.21 4.08 -16.71
CA GLU A 28 13.78 5.15 -17.55
C GLU A 28 13.63 6.54 -16.90
N VAL A 29 12.47 6.79 -16.26
CA VAL A 29 12.22 8.04 -15.54
C VAL A 29 13.17 8.18 -14.34
N LEU A 30 13.38 7.09 -13.59
CA LEU A 30 14.28 7.05 -12.44
C LEU A 30 15.75 7.23 -12.85
N ILE A 31 16.18 6.65 -13.97
CA ILE A 31 17.53 6.90 -14.52
C ILE A 31 17.68 8.37 -14.89
N ALA A 32 16.70 8.96 -15.57
CA ALA A 32 16.75 10.38 -15.94
C ALA A 32 16.79 11.29 -14.70
N MET A 33 16.04 10.96 -13.64
CA MET A 33 16.12 11.65 -12.34
C MET A 33 17.51 11.51 -11.70
N HIS A 34 18.11 10.32 -11.77
CA HIS A 34 19.45 10.08 -11.25
C HIS A 34 20.51 10.90 -12.00
N GLN A 35 20.43 10.96 -13.33
CA GLN A 35 21.34 11.73 -14.19
C GLN A 35 21.23 13.25 -13.96
N ASP A 36 20.02 13.75 -13.73
CA ASP A 36 19.78 15.16 -13.39
C ASP A 36 20.13 15.47 -11.90
N GLY A 37 20.41 14.45 -11.09
CA GLY A 37 20.62 14.55 -9.65
C GLY A 37 19.30 14.58 -8.86
N TRP A 38 19.20 13.84 -7.76
CA TRP A 38 17.94 13.59 -7.06
C TRP A 38 17.24 14.84 -6.50
N PHE A 39 18.00 15.85 -6.06
CA PHE A 39 17.45 17.05 -5.43
C PHE A 39 16.64 17.88 -6.43
N ALA A 40 15.37 18.15 -6.10
CA ALA A 40 14.42 18.87 -6.96
C ALA A 40 14.29 18.29 -8.39
N SER A 41 14.61 16.99 -8.58
CA SER A 41 14.58 16.33 -9.89
C SER A 41 13.21 16.30 -10.57
N THR A 42 12.12 16.56 -9.84
CA THR A 42 10.77 16.63 -10.41
C THR A 42 10.45 17.98 -11.07
N ILE A 43 11.32 18.99 -10.93
CA ILE A 43 11.16 20.32 -11.51
C ILE A 43 12.33 20.59 -12.47
N LYS A 44 12.05 21.08 -13.66
CA LYS A 44 13.06 21.49 -14.64
C LYS A 44 12.64 22.79 -15.30
N GLN A 45 13.52 23.79 -15.32
CA GLN A 45 13.24 25.12 -15.90
C GLN A 45 11.93 25.73 -15.36
N ASP A 46 11.73 25.67 -14.04
CA ASP A 46 10.52 26.14 -13.35
C ASP A 46 9.20 25.46 -13.77
N THR A 47 9.29 24.30 -14.42
CA THR A 47 8.12 23.47 -14.80
C THR A 47 8.14 22.13 -14.08
N MET A 48 6.96 21.70 -13.63
CA MET A 48 6.77 20.40 -12.99
C MET A 48 6.73 19.28 -14.05
N LEU A 49 7.54 18.24 -13.83
CA LEU A 49 7.57 17.05 -14.66
C LEU A 49 6.65 15.98 -14.06
N PHE A 50 5.43 15.89 -14.60
CA PHE A 50 4.38 15.01 -14.06
C PHE A 50 4.76 13.53 -13.97
N ASP A 51 5.53 13.00 -14.91
CA ASP A 51 5.95 11.59 -14.89
C ASP A 51 6.88 11.29 -13.71
N ARG A 52 7.76 12.25 -13.36
CA ARG A 52 8.66 12.15 -12.21
C ARG A 52 7.91 12.25 -10.89
N GLU A 53 6.97 13.19 -10.79
CA GLU A 53 6.06 13.28 -9.64
C GLU A 53 5.25 11.99 -9.47
N ALA A 54 4.67 11.49 -10.57
CA ALA A 54 3.85 10.29 -10.55
C ALA A 54 4.63 9.07 -10.07
N ILE A 55 5.85 8.84 -10.57
CA ILE A 55 6.65 7.68 -10.14
C ILE A 55 7.09 7.80 -8.67
N VAL A 56 7.41 9.02 -8.21
CA VAL A 56 7.74 9.27 -6.80
C VAL A 56 6.54 8.96 -5.90
N TRP A 57 5.35 9.49 -6.23
CA TRP A 57 4.14 9.21 -5.47
C TRP A 57 3.79 7.72 -5.48
N PHE A 58 3.94 7.05 -6.63
CA PHE A 58 3.70 5.62 -6.76
C PHE A 58 4.60 4.80 -5.82
N LEU A 59 5.91 5.05 -5.83
CA LEU A 59 6.86 4.34 -4.97
C LEU A 59 6.68 4.67 -3.48
N ILE A 60 6.36 5.92 -3.14
CA ILE A 60 6.07 6.32 -1.76
C ILE A 60 4.80 5.61 -1.26
N CYS A 61 3.74 5.52 -2.08
CA CYS A 61 2.52 4.80 -1.72
C CYS A 61 2.81 3.32 -1.41
N GLY A 62 3.62 2.64 -2.21
CA GLY A 62 4.00 1.26 -1.93
C GLY A 62 4.85 1.12 -0.66
N CYS A 63 5.78 2.05 -0.41
CA CYS A 63 6.52 2.11 0.86
C CYS A 63 5.57 2.29 2.06
N LEU A 64 4.55 3.16 1.95
CA LEU A 64 3.56 3.37 3.00
C LEU A 64 2.74 2.09 3.28
N PHE A 65 2.42 1.29 2.26
CA PHE A 65 1.77 -0.03 2.48
C PHE A 65 2.68 -1.01 3.22
N VAL A 66 3.97 -1.05 2.89
CA VAL A 66 4.95 -1.88 3.64
C VAL A 66 5.02 -1.43 5.10
N LEU A 67 5.17 -0.12 5.34
CA LEU A 67 5.24 0.44 6.69
C LEU A 67 3.96 0.14 7.49
N LEU A 68 2.78 0.35 6.88
CA LEU A 68 1.51 0.02 7.52
C LEU A 68 1.44 -1.47 7.88
N GLY A 69 1.82 -2.37 6.97
CA GLY A 69 1.86 -3.80 7.27
C GLY A 69 2.85 -4.17 8.39
N CYS A 70 3.99 -3.49 8.48
CA CYS A 70 4.93 -3.63 9.60
C CYS A 70 4.34 -3.15 10.94
N VAL A 71 3.63 -2.01 10.94
CA VAL A 71 2.93 -1.50 12.12
C VAL A 71 1.87 -2.50 12.58
N LEU A 72 1.04 -3.01 11.67
CA LEU A 72 0.02 -4.02 11.99
C LEU A 72 0.66 -5.31 12.54
N LYS A 73 1.79 -5.75 11.96
CA LYS A 73 2.55 -6.89 12.47
C LYS A 73 3.05 -6.65 13.89
N HIS A 74 3.53 -5.43 14.17
CA HIS A 74 3.99 -5.06 15.50
C HIS A 74 2.84 -5.07 16.53
N LEU A 75 1.68 -4.48 16.21
CA LEU A 75 0.50 -4.53 17.08
C LEU A 75 0.10 -5.97 17.42
N GLN A 76 0.06 -6.84 16.41
CA GLN A 76 -0.28 -8.25 16.60
C GLN A 76 0.75 -9.02 17.43
N LYS A 77 2.05 -8.72 17.27
CA LYS A 77 3.12 -9.31 18.09
C LYS A 77 2.94 -8.98 19.58
N HIS A 78 2.33 -7.84 19.89
CA HIS A 78 2.06 -7.36 21.25
C HIS A 78 0.60 -7.58 21.68
N ASP A 79 -0.13 -8.49 21.03
CA ASP A 79 -1.54 -8.83 21.34
C ASP A 79 -2.53 -7.64 21.30
N VAL A 80 -2.15 -6.55 20.65
CA VAL A 80 -2.99 -5.39 20.42
C VAL A 80 -3.95 -5.70 19.25
N PRO A 81 -5.27 -5.61 19.46
CA PRO A 81 -6.23 -5.85 18.39
C PRO A 81 -6.07 -4.82 17.28
N LEU A 82 -6.23 -5.25 16.03
CA LEU A 82 -6.25 -4.33 14.90
C LEU A 82 -7.48 -3.40 14.99
N PRO A 83 -7.46 -2.21 14.36
CA PRO A 83 -8.63 -1.36 14.26
C PRO A 83 -9.72 -2.03 13.40
N ARG A 84 -10.97 -2.06 13.89
CA ARG A 84 -12.11 -2.61 13.13
C ARG A 84 -12.34 -1.91 11.79
N LEU A 85 -11.92 -0.64 11.68
CA LEU A 85 -12.05 0.17 10.47
C LEU A 85 -11.08 -0.25 9.35
N LEU A 86 -10.04 -1.03 9.66
CA LEU A 86 -8.98 -1.36 8.70
C LEU A 86 -9.50 -2.05 7.44
N CYS A 87 -10.26 -3.14 7.60
CA CYS A 87 -10.80 -3.89 6.46
C CYS A 87 -11.76 -3.07 5.60
N PRO A 88 -12.82 -2.42 6.14
CA PRO A 88 -13.72 -1.61 5.32
C PRO A 88 -13.01 -0.41 4.68
N ALA A 89 -12.02 0.20 5.34
CA ALA A 89 -11.23 1.29 4.74
C ALA A 89 -10.42 0.80 3.52
N LEU A 90 -9.72 -0.33 3.64
CA LEU A 90 -8.95 -0.92 2.53
C LEU A 90 -9.86 -1.37 1.38
N PHE A 91 -11.05 -1.91 1.69
CA PHE A 91 -12.03 -2.30 0.68
C PHE A 91 -12.53 -1.08 -0.11
N THR A 92 -12.96 -0.03 0.60
CA THR A 92 -13.43 1.23 -0.03
C THR A 92 -12.32 1.88 -0.86
N LEU A 93 -11.10 1.94 -0.33
CA LEU A 93 -9.95 2.45 -1.06
C LEU A 93 -9.70 1.65 -2.35
N GLY A 94 -9.71 0.31 -2.26
CA GLY A 94 -9.57 -0.56 -3.42
C GLY A 94 -10.65 -0.34 -4.47
N LEU A 95 -11.91 -0.17 -4.06
CA LEU A 95 -13.02 0.13 -4.97
C LEU A 95 -12.84 1.47 -5.68
N ILE A 96 -12.49 2.54 -4.94
CA ILE A 96 -12.26 3.86 -5.52
C ILE A 96 -11.15 3.78 -6.58
N ILE A 97 -10.04 3.10 -6.25
CA ILE A 97 -8.92 2.91 -7.17
C ILE A 97 -9.35 2.15 -8.42
N VAL A 98 -10.09 1.05 -8.30
CA VAL A 98 -10.55 0.25 -9.45
C VAL A 98 -11.54 1.02 -10.33
N ILE A 99 -12.41 1.86 -9.75
CA ILE A 99 -13.36 2.69 -10.50
C ILE A 99 -12.63 3.75 -11.32
N ILE A 100 -11.65 4.43 -10.71
CA ILE A 100 -10.90 5.51 -11.38
C ILE A 100 -9.86 4.93 -12.35
N MET A 101 -9.21 3.83 -11.96
CA MET A 101 -8.13 3.17 -12.69
C MET A 101 -8.37 1.65 -12.77
N PRO A 102 -9.17 1.18 -13.74
CA PRO A 102 -9.52 -0.23 -13.86
C PRO A 102 -8.33 -1.16 -14.09
N LEU A 103 -7.25 -0.68 -14.71
CA LEU A 103 -6.03 -1.46 -14.93
C LEU A 103 -5.00 -1.15 -13.83
N SER A 104 -5.37 -1.38 -12.57
CA SER A 104 -4.53 -1.11 -11.41
C SER A 104 -4.48 -2.28 -10.41
N GLY A 105 -3.57 -2.20 -9.45
CA GLY A 105 -3.47 -3.15 -8.35
C GLY A 105 -4.57 -3.06 -7.29
N GLY A 106 -5.56 -2.15 -7.44
CA GLY A 106 -6.61 -1.91 -6.44
C GLY A 106 -7.40 -3.17 -6.05
N TYR A 107 -7.55 -4.12 -6.98
CA TYR A 107 -8.17 -5.42 -6.72
C TYR A 107 -7.48 -6.22 -5.59
N LEU A 108 -6.16 -6.08 -5.42
CA LEU A 108 -5.45 -6.78 -4.35
C LEU A 108 -5.86 -6.28 -2.96
N LEU A 109 -6.15 -4.97 -2.82
CA LEU A 109 -6.66 -4.39 -1.57
C LEU A 109 -8.08 -4.89 -1.27
N ILE A 110 -8.93 -4.98 -2.30
CA ILE A 110 -10.28 -5.55 -2.19
C ILE A 110 -10.21 -7.00 -1.69
N LEU A 111 -9.39 -7.84 -2.36
CA LEU A 111 -9.22 -9.23 -1.99
C LEU A 111 -8.67 -9.39 -0.56
N LEU A 112 -7.66 -8.59 -0.19
CA LEU A 112 -7.09 -8.61 1.16
C LEU A 112 -8.14 -8.28 2.22
N ALA A 113 -9.01 -7.30 1.96
CA ALA A 113 -10.05 -6.87 2.89
C ALA A 113 -11.23 -7.85 3.04
N LEU A 114 -11.55 -8.62 1.99
CA LEU A 114 -12.67 -9.56 2.00
C LEU A 114 -12.36 -10.86 2.77
N VAL A 115 -11.12 -11.35 2.70
CA VAL A 115 -10.74 -12.64 3.30
C VAL A 115 -11.06 -12.72 4.81
N PRO A 116 -10.80 -11.69 5.66
CA PRO A 116 -11.18 -11.70 7.06
C PRO A 116 -12.68 -11.80 7.32
N SER A 117 -13.50 -11.11 6.51
CA SER A 117 -14.96 -11.08 6.66
C SER A 117 -15.59 -12.45 6.37
N ILE A 118 -15.05 -13.19 5.40
CA ILE A 118 -15.53 -14.53 5.02
C ILE A 118 -15.09 -15.59 6.06
N THR A 119 -13.98 -15.38 6.74
CA THR A 119 -13.33 -16.42 7.54
C THR A 119 -13.70 -16.43 9.02
N ARG A 120 -14.67 -15.61 9.46
CA ARG A 120 -14.96 -15.36 10.89
C ARG A 120 -13.65 -15.13 11.68
N LEU A 121 -12.74 -14.33 11.13
CA LEU A 121 -11.60 -13.83 11.91
C LEU A 121 -12.20 -12.94 13.00
N ARG A 122 -12.41 -13.54 14.17
CA ARG A 122 -13.01 -12.91 15.34
C ARG A 122 -12.03 -11.81 15.76
N TYR A 123 -12.25 -10.59 15.29
CA TYR A 123 -11.68 -9.39 15.90
C TYR A 123 -12.03 -9.52 17.39
N ARG A 124 -11.02 -9.75 18.23
CA ARG A 124 -11.22 -9.81 19.67
C ARG A 124 -11.82 -8.46 20.05
N ASN A 125 -13.06 -8.45 20.51
CA ASN A 125 -13.74 -7.24 20.92
C ASN A 125 -12.86 -6.56 21.97
N SER A 126 -12.39 -5.36 21.68
CA SER A 126 -11.72 -4.51 22.66
C SER A 126 -12.76 -4.13 23.71
N SER A 127 -12.89 -4.94 24.75
CA SER A 127 -13.69 -4.63 25.94
C SER A 127 -12.87 -3.76 26.89
N HIS A 128 -12.48 -2.56 26.45
CA HIS A 128 -11.91 -1.53 27.30
C HIS A 128 -12.25 -0.15 26.75
N LEU A 129 -13.54 0.18 26.81
CA LEU A 129 -14.07 1.49 27.17
C LEU A 129 -15.24 1.24 28.11
#